data_AF-A0A359IGC2-F1
#
_entry.id   AF-A0A359IGC2-F1
#
_cell.length_a   1.000
_cell.length_b   1.000
_cell.length_c   1.000
_cell.angle_alpha   90.00
_cell.angle_beta   90.00
_cell.angle_gamma   90.00
#
_symmetry.space_group_name_H-M   'P 1'
#
loop_
_entity.id
_entity.type
_entity.pdbx_description
1 polymer ?
#
loop_
_entity_poly.entity_id
_entity_poly.type
_entity_poly.pdbx_seq_one_letter_code
_entity_poly.pdbx_strand_id
1 'polypeptide(L)'
;QEALNIENLNNISDSCWKETYANLGTVVLSYQAIPLNWDMSAGRGEIVLTWQAVEGASGYYVEVYDGNQYSRYDIGDVTTWDSQDAKIYPAESILRSYADNTVEGELLLHGKIGLDLRDNPVNLYLKTIGQSYDNESKYQIRVIPYITIKREQGENDEGLVLEDKLEGLVAPESVVKVQLPNRTDLADPTGISEILYTDNYTAAQITVRMIDNESGPNDIVSYNSGAVLNETRVSGIYMTKVYTVYTNGTYMFTAVDNVGRHTIIKAVVKDINPNKPIIIFNKGGKVISEIHLSKDTENITYNKYGVGTTEAVTPNQTLTTGVVNIKLEDVEKTYYIKLQSGSGTIMTKCFDTKLNGDKIEIIEKY
;
A
#
# COMPACT_ATOMS: atom_id res chain seq x y z
N GLN A 1 -61.93 -0.10 31.90
CA GLN A 1 -60.90 -0.88 32.60
C GLN A 1 -61.58 -2.10 33.15
N GLU A 2 -61.48 -3.22 32.45
CA GLU A 2 -61.84 -4.55 32.96
C GLU A 2 -60.64 -5.43 32.61
N ALA A 3 -59.93 -5.86 33.66
CA ALA A 3 -58.81 -6.78 33.53
C ALA A 3 -59.39 -8.16 33.22
N LEU A 4 -59.09 -8.69 32.03
CA LEU A 4 -59.38 -10.08 31.71
C LEU A 4 -58.46 -10.98 32.53
N ASN A 5 -59.07 -11.65 33.49
CA ASN A 5 -58.45 -12.57 34.44
C ASN A 5 -58.03 -13.86 33.71
N ILE A 6 -56.72 -14.14 33.70
CA ILE A 6 -56.08 -15.21 32.91
C ILE A 6 -56.34 -16.63 33.49
N GLU A 7 -56.98 -16.75 34.65
CA GLU A 7 -57.12 -18.04 35.36
C GLU A 7 -58.29 -18.93 34.91
N ASN A 8 -59.13 -18.51 33.95
CA ASN A 8 -60.29 -19.29 33.50
C ASN A 8 -60.17 -19.87 32.07
N LEU A 9 -58.95 -20.14 31.60
CA LEU A 9 -58.72 -20.83 30.32
C LEU A 9 -58.15 -22.25 30.55
N ASN A 10 -58.89 -23.09 31.25
CA ASN A 10 -58.66 -24.54 31.34
C ASN A 10 -58.99 -25.29 30.02
N ASN A 11 -58.89 -24.62 28.87
CA ASN A 11 -59.22 -25.18 27.56
C ASN A 11 -58.22 -24.78 26.45
N ILE A 12 -56.98 -24.45 26.81
CA ILE A 12 -55.91 -24.20 25.83
C ILE A 12 -55.21 -25.51 25.40
N SER A 13 -55.50 -26.65 26.03
CA SER A 13 -54.93 -27.95 25.62
C SER A 13 -55.42 -28.46 24.26
N ASP A 14 -56.48 -27.87 23.69
CA ASP A 14 -56.99 -28.20 22.33
C ASP A 14 -56.72 -27.07 21.30
N SER A 15 -55.95 -26.06 21.67
CA SER A 15 -55.55 -25.00 20.75
C SER A 15 -54.17 -25.33 20.17
N CYS A 16 -54.16 -25.87 18.96
CA CYS A 16 -52.99 -26.07 18.07
C CYS A 16 -52.10 -24.81 17.85
N TRP A 17 -52.43 -23.67 18.46
CA TRP A 17 -51.70 -22.42 18.37
C TRP A 17 -50.50 -22.31 19.32
N LYS A 18 -50.35 -23.18 20.33
CA LYS A 18 -49.30 -23.02 21.35
C LYS A 18 -47.96 -23.68 21.01
N GLU A 19 -47.89 -24.54 19.99
CA GLU A 19 -46.68 -25.32 19.67
C GLU A 19 -45.92 -24.82 18.43
N THR A 20 -46.55 -24.05 17.54
CA THR A 20 -45.95 -23.65 16.25
C THR A 20 -44.96 -22.47 16.36
N TYR A 21 -45.15 -21.60 17.35
CA TYR A 21 -44.35 -20.36 17.50
C TYR A 21 -43.03 -20.55 18.26
N ALA A 22 -42.90 -21.65 19.00
CA ALA A 22 -41.77 -21.89 19.91
C ALA A 22 -40.64 -22.73 19.29
N ASN A 23 -40.78 -23.20 18.05
CA ASN A 23 -39.90 -24.23 17.46
C ASN A 23 -39.22 -23.84 16.13
N LEU A 24 -39.21 -22.57 15.73
CA LEU A 24 -38.22 -22.16 14.75
C LEU A 24 -36.84 -22.28 15.41
N GLY A 25 -36.17 -23.41 15.15
CA GLY A 25 -34.81 -23.65 15.62
C GLY A 25 -33.86 -22.56 15.14
N THR A 26 -32.69 -22.44 15.77
CA THR A 26 -31.71 -21.45 15.31
C THR A 26 -31.11 -21.84 13.98
N VAL A 27 -30.85 -20.84 13.14
CA VAL A 27 -30.01 -21.01 11.95
C VAL A 27 -28.56 -21.22 12.37
N VAL A 28 -27.97 -22.33 11.94
CA VAL A 28 -26.51 -22.56 12.05
C VAL A 28 -25.87 -22.13 10.73
N LEU A 29 -25.18 -20.99 10.77
CA LEU A 29 -24.57 -20.38 9.60
C LEU A 29 -23.17 -20.90 9.29
N SER A 30 -22.91 -21.07 8.00
CA SER A 30 -21.58 -21.20 7.43
C SER A 30 -21.39 -20.14 6.34
N TYR A 31 -20.14 -19.78 6.04
CA TYR A 31 -19.85 -18.79 5.01
C TYR A 31 -18.57 -19.11 4.23
N GLN A 32 -18.50 -18.58 3.02
CA GLN A 32 -17.28 -18.46 2.21
C GLN A 32 -17.03 -16.99 1.90
N ALA A 33 -15.76 -16.59 1.93
CA ALA A 33 -15.31 -15.24 1.60
C ALA A 33 -14.41 -15.32 0.36
N ILE A 34 -14.90 -14.80 -0.77
CA ILE A 34 -14.29 -14.97 -2.09
C ILE A 34 -13.90 -13.58 -2.62
N PRO A 35 -12.66 -13.36 -3.06
CA PRO A 35 -12.26 -12.09 -3.66
C PRO A 35 -12.78 -11.97 -5.11
N LEU A 36 -13.36 -10.84 -5.49
CA LEU A 36 -14.05 -10.70 -6.78
C LEU A 36 -13.26 -10.02 -7.90
N ASN A 37 -12.63 -8.89 -7.66
CA ASN A 37 -11.75 -8.27 -8.64
C ASN A 37 -10.61 -7.58 -7.91
N TRP A 38 -9.43 -7.60 -8.52
CA TRP A 38 -8.30 -6.82 -8.04
C TRP A 38 -8.46 -5.36 -8.51
N ASP A 39 -8.17 -4.41 -7.62
CA ASP A 39 -8.34 -2.98 -7.85
C ASP A 39 -7.28 -2.20 -7.05
N MET A 40 -6.55 -1.33 -7.77
CA MET A 40 -5.41 -0.55 -7.25
C MET A 40 -5.76 0.46 -6.15
N SER A 41 -7.05 0.74 -5.95
CA SER A 41 -7.55 1.72 -4.99
C SER A 41 -8.41 1.09 -3.89
N ALA A 42 -8.98 -0.10 -4.14
CA ALA A 42 -9.66 -0.92 -3.14
C ALA A 42 -10.26 -2.21 -3.72
N GLY A 43 -9.95 -3.33 -3.09
CA GLY A 43 -10.46 -4.65 -3.42
C GLY A 43 -11.96 -4.80 -3.18
N ARG A 44 -12.55 -5.77 -3.89
CA ARG A 44 -13.93 -6.20 -3.70
C ARG A 44 -14.01 -7.70 -3.45
N GLY A 45 -15.04 -8.12 -2.74
CA GLY A 45 -15.28 -9.51 -2.40
C GLY A 45 -16.76 -9.86 -2.36
N GLU A 46 -16.95 -11.17 -2.24
CA GLU A 46 -18.20 -11.89 -2.21
C GLU A 46 -18.24 -12.69 -0.90
N ILE A 47 -19.36 -12.58 -0.21
CA ILE A 47 -19.73 -13.44 0.90
C ILE A 47 -20.86 -14.34 0.42
N VAL A 48 -20.62 -15.64 0.42
CA VAL A 48 -21.64 -16.67 0.21
C VAL A 48 -21.98 -17.26 1.56
N LEU A 49 -23.24 -17.14 1.98
CA LEU A 49 -23.77 -17.73 3.19
C LEU A 49 -24.52 -19.02 2.84
N THR A 50 -24.38 -20.03 3.69
CA THR A 50 -25.14 -21.29 3.57
C THR A 50 -25.53 -21.80 4.95
N TRP A 51 -26.76 -22.28 5.09
CA TRP A 51 -27.27 -22.87 6.31
C TRP A 51 -28.13 -24.10 6.04
N GLN A 52 -28.46 -24.84 7.09
CA GLN A 52 -29.45 -25.92 7.00
C GLN A 52 -30.85 -25.34 7.11
N ALA A 53 -31.81 -25.93 6.38
CA ALA A 53 -33.20 -25.51 6.48
C ALA A 53 -33.71 -25.68 7.92
N VAL A 54 -34.36 -24.64 8.45
CA VAL A 54 -35.04 -24.67 9.75
C VAL A 54 -36.43 -25.27 9.53
N GLU A 55 -36.74 -26.35 10.25
CA GLU A 55 -38.02 -27.01 10.16
C GLU A 55 -39.17 -26.03 10.46
N GLY A 56 -40.17 -26.00 9.59
CA GLY A 56 -41.33 -25.11 9.70
C GLY A 56 -41.11 -23.68 9.19
N ALA A 57 -39.89 -23.28 8.79
CA ALA A 57 -39.66 -21.96 8.20
C ALA A 57 -40.35 -21.82 6.83
N SER A 58 -41.01 -20.68 6.62
CA SER A 58 -41.57 -20.26 5.32
C SER A 58 -40.59 -19.44 4.49
N GLY A 59 -39.51 -18.95 5.10
CA GLY A 59 -38.45 -18.22 4.43
C GLY A 59 -37.44 -17.65 5.42
N TYR A 60 -36.51 -16.85 4.92
CA TYR A 60 -35.42 -16.29 5.70
C TYR A 60 -35.20 -14.82 5.39
N TYR A 61 -34.76 -14.08 6.41
CA TYR A 61 -34.13 -12.77 6.26
C TYR A 61 -32.62 -12.91 6.39
N VAL A 62 -31.88 -12.25 5.50
CA VAL A 62 -30.46 -11.96 5.68
C VAL A 62 -30.35 -10.52 6.15
N GLU A 63 -29.60 -10.28 7.20
CA GLU A 63 -29.39 -8.94 7.72
C GLU A 63 -27.90 -8.59 7.80
N VAL A 64 -27.51 -7.49 7.15
CA VAL A 64 -26.11 -7.04 7.08
C VAL A 64 -25.97 -5.75 7.88
N TYR A 65 -25.02 -5.72 8.82
CA TYR A 65 -24.77 -4.56 9.66
C TYR A 65 -23.98 -3.49 8.90
N ASP A 66 -24.39 -2.23 9.01
CA ASP A 66 -23.75 -1.08 8.34
C ASP A 66 -22.88 -0.22 9.25
N GLY A 67 -22.69 -0.63 10.52
CA GLY A 67 -21.93 0.12 11.53
C GLY A 67 -22.83 0.78 12.59
N ASN A 68 -24.12 0.96 12.28
CA ASN A 68 -25.13 1.48 13.21
C ASN A 68 -26.32 0.52 13.33
N GLN A 69 -26.85 0.02 12.20
CA GLN A 69 -28.05 -0.82 12.16
C GLN A 69 -27.94 -1.98 11.17
N TYR A 70 -28.93 -2.87 11.20
CA TYR A 70 -29.03 -4.01 10.30
C TYR A 70 -29.94 -3.69 9.11
N SER A 71 -29.38 -3.82 7.92
CA SER A 71 -30.10 -3.82 6.65
C SER A 71 -30.70 -5.18 6.36
N ARG A 72 -32.02 -5.25 6.18
CA ARG A 72 -32.76 -6.52 6.08
C ARG A 72 -33.18 -6.87 4.66
N TYR A 73 -32.82 -8.06 4.21
CA TYR A 73 -33.14 -8.61 2.89
C TYR A 73 -33.98 -9.87 3.05
N ASP A 74 -35.21 -9.87 2.54
CA ASP A 74 -36.03 -11.09 2.43
C ASP A 74 -35.57 -11.90 1.23
N ILE A 75 -35.16 -13.13 1.47
CA ILE A 75 -34.61 -14.03 0.44
C ILE A 75 -35.53 -15.20 0.14
N GLY A 76 -36.71 -15.27 0.79
CA GLY A 76 -37.67 -16.34 0.62
C GLY A 76 -37.18 -17.69 1.15
N ASP A 77 -37.76 -18.77 0.63
CA ASP A 77 -37.46 -20.16 1.03
C ASP A 77 -36.22 -20.70 0.30
N VAL A 78 -35.07 -20.10 0.62
CA VAL A 78 -33.76 -20.57 0.17
C VAL A 78 -32.81 -20.66 1.34
N THR A 79 -31.80 -21.54 1.25
CA THR A 79 -30.82 -21.76 2.31
C THR A 79 -29.41 -21.30 1.96
N THR A 80 -29.33 -20.44 0.96
CA THR A 80 -28.08 -19.82 0.49
C THR A 80 -28.32 -18.37 0.15
N TRP A 81 -27.34 -17.53 0.40
CA TRP A 81 -27.36 -16.13 -0.01
C TRP A 81 -26.00 -15.69 -0.50
N ASP A 82 -25.99 -15.01 -1.64
CA ASP A 82 -24.79 -14.50 -2.27
C ASP A 82 -24.86 -12.97 -2.34
N SER A 83 -23.89 -12.32 -1.69
CA SER A 83 -23.74 -10.87 -1.71
C SER A 83 -23.44 -10.29 -3.10
N GLN A 84 -22.80 -11.07 -4.00
CA GLN A 84 -22.53 -10.68 -5.37
C GLN A 84 -23.82 -10.56 -6.17
N ASP A 85 -24.76 -11.48 -5.96
CA ASP A 85 -26.10 -11.41 -6.55
C ASP A 85 -26.98 -10.35 -5.89
N ALA A 86 -26.75 -10.06 -4.60
CA ALA A 86 -27.51 -9.09 -3.83
C ALA A 86 -27.14 -7.64 -4.18
N LYS A 87 -25.89 -7.37 -4.60
CA LYS A 87 -25.37 -6.05 -5.01
C LYS A 87 -25.80 -4.92 -4.06
N ILE A 88 -25.34 -4.99 -2.81
CA ILE A 88 -25.84 -4.14 -1.73
C ILE A 88 -24.89 -2.99 -1.36
N TYR A 89 -23.64 -2.99 -1.81
CA TYR A 89 -22.67 -1.99 -1.35
C TYR A 89 -22.86 -0.64 -2.07
N PRO A 90 -22.92 0.50 -1.38
CA PRO A 90 -23.03 1.80 -2.01
C PRO A 90 -21.75 2.20 -2.75
N ALA A 91 -21.85 3.11 -3.72
CA ALA A 91 -20.67 3.65 -4.38
C ALA A 91 -19.82 4.49 -3.40
N GLU A 92 -18.49 4.35 -3.48
CA GLU A 92 -17.56 5.11 -2.61
C GLU A 92 -17.71 6.62 -2.74
N SER A 93 -18.04 7.12 -3.94
CA SER A 93 -18.29 8.54 -4.16
C SER A 93 -19.48 9.05 -3.35
N ILE A 94 -20.49 8.20 -3.12
CA ILE A 94 -21.63 8.50 -2.27
C ILE A 94 -21.20 8.49 -0.81
N LEU A 95 -20.50 7.45 -0.35
CA LEU A 95 -19.99 7.38 1.03
C LEU A 95 -19.09 8.58 1.37
N ARG A 96 -18.19 8.97 0.47
CA ARG A 96 -17.29 10.13 0.62
C ARG A 96 -18.01 11.47 0.67
N SER A 97 -19.24 11.55 0.16
CA SER A 97 -20.04 12.78 0.23
C SER A 97 -20.60 13.04 1.64
N TYR A 98 -20.69 12.00 2.47
CA TYR A 98 -21.09 12.12 3.87
C TYR A 98 -19.90 12.49 4.76
N ALA A 99 -20.18 13.33 5.74
CA ALA A 99 -19.27 13.55 6.86
C ALA A 99 -19.21 12.29 7.73
N ASP A 100 -18.05 12.03 8.34
CA ASP A 100 -17.85 10.88 9.22
C ASP A 100 -18.80 10.94 10.41
N ASN A 101 -19.35 9.79 10.80
CA ASN A 101 -20.17 9.59 11.97
C ASN A 101 -21.46 10.43 12.00
N THR A 102 -22.10 10.64 10.84
CA THR A 102 -23.30 11.51 10.71
C THR A 102 -24.55 10.84 10.15
N VAL A 103 -24.45 9.67 9.50
CA VAL A 103 -25.61 9.06 8.82
C VAL A 103 -26.40 8.18 9.79
N GLU A 104 -27.64 8.53 10.06
CA GLU A 104 -28.57 7.71 10.87
C GLU A 104 -29.33 6.67 10.02
N GLY A 105 -29.51 6.97 8.72
CA GLY A 105 -30.24 6.12 7.78
C GLY A 105 -29.42 4.93 7.27
N GLU A 106 -30.12 4.01 6.59
CA GLU A 106 -29.52 2.83 5.99
C GLU A 106 -28.60 3.22 4.83
N LEU A 107 -27.37 2.68 4.82
CA LEU A 107 -26.40 2.93 3.74
C LEU A 107 -26.29 1.77 2.74
N LEU A 108 -26.63 0.55 3.15
CA LEU A 108 -26.65 -0.58 2.23
C LEU A 108 -27.91 -0.50 1.34
N LEU A 109 -27.76 -0.93 0.09
CA LEU A 109 -28.73 -0.71 -0.97
C LEU A 109 -29.60 -1.96 -1.20
N HIS A 110 -30.87 -1.72 -1.51
CA HIS A 110 -31.85 -2.74 -1.85
C HIS A 110 -32.08 -2.86 -3.36
N GLY A 111 -32.66 -3.97 -3.80
CA GLY A 111 -33.09 -4.14 -5.20
C GLY A 111 -31.96 -4.36 -6.20
N LYS A 112 -30.78 -4.82 -5.74
CA LYS A 112 -29.63 -5.19 -6.57
C LYS A 112 -29.03 -4.05 -7.40
N ILE A 113 -29.09 -2.82 -6.88
CA ILE A 113 -28.61 -1.61 -7.57
C ILE A 113 -27.23 -1.14 -7.13
N GLY A 114 -26.65 -1.79 -6.12
CA GLY A 114 -25.34 -1.46 -5.57
C GLY A 114 -24.19 -2.18 -6.27
N LEU A 115 -23.07 -2.23 -5.56
CA LEU A 115 -21.83 -2.86 -5.97
C LEU A 115 -21.55 -4.10 -5.10
N ASP A 116 -20.53 -4.85 -5.48
CA ASP A 116 -19.94 -5.86 -4.62
C ASP A 116 -19.33 -5.24 -3.37
N LEU A 117 -19.33 -6.00 -2.27
CA LEU A 117 -18.77 -5.57 -1.00
C LEU A 117 -17.29 -5.19 -1.17
N ARG A 118 -16.85 -4.16 -0.44
CA ARG A 118 -15.42 -3.87 -0.31
C ARG A 118 -14.74 -4.95 0.50
N ASP A 119 -13.47 -5.19 0.26
CA ASP A 119 -12.68 -6.09 1.10
C ASP A 119 -12.54 -5.58 2.55
N ASN A 120 -12.72 -4.28 2.78
CA ASN A 120 -12.79 -3.64 4.08
C ASN A 120 -14.04 -2.73 4.23
N PRO A 121 -14.92 -2.97 5.23
CA PRO A 121 -16.10 -2.16 5.48
C PRO A 121 -15.84 -0.83 6.22
N VAL A 122 -14.62 -0.50 6.62
CA VAL A 122 -14.32 0.71 7.41
C VAL A 122 -14.94 1.98 6.82
N ASN A 123 -14.86 2.18 5.50
CA ASN A 123 -15.45 3.35 4.85
C ASN A 123 -16.98 3.40 4.94
N LEU A 124 -17.66 2.25 5.05
CA LEU A 124 -19.10 2.19 5.26
C LEU A 124 -19.41 2.55 6.72
N TYR A 125 -18.74 1.89 7.67
CA TYR A 125 -19.00 2.03 9.10
C TYR A 125 -18.72 3.43 9.61
N LEU A 126 -17.58 4.02 9.20
CA LEU A 126 -17.16 5.38 9.54
C LEU A 126 -18.19 6.46 9.15
N LYS A 127 -19.14 6.17 8.24
CA LYS A 127 -20.16 7.15 7.84
C LYS A 127 -21.40 7.11 8.71
N THR A 128 -21.71 5.96 9.28
CA THR A 128 -22.88 5.78 10.14
C THR A 128 -22.67 6.41 11.52
N ILE A 129 -23.75 6.85 12.17
CA ILE A 129 -23.68 7.45 13.50
C ILE A 129 -23.09 6.47 14.54
N GLY A 130 -22.19 6.99 15.40
CA GLY A 130 -21.44 6.17 16.37
C GLY A 130 -19.95 6.24 16.10
N GLN A 131 -19.14 5.65 16.98
CA GLN A 131 -17.67 5.56 16.81
C GLN A 131 -17.12 4.15 17.10
N SER A 132 -17.98 3.23 17.56
CA SER A 132 -17.57 1.92 18.06
C SER A 132 -17.03 0.99 16.97
N TYR A 133 -17.37 1.26 15.70
CA TYR A 133 -17.05 0.42 14.55
C TYR A 133 -16.19 1.11 13.49
N ASP A 134 -15.70 2.33 13.74
CA ASP A 134 -14.88 3.12 12.80
C ASP A 134 -13.62 2.39 12.31
N ASN A 135 -13.13 1.44 13.12
CA ASN A 135 -11.95 0.62 12.80
C ASN A 135 -12.29 -0.87 12.63
N GLU A 136 -13.57 -1.26 12.65
CA GLU A 136 -13.97 -2.66 12.43
C GLU A 136 -13.79 -3.00 10.95
N SER A 137 -13.00 -4.03 10.69
CA SER A 137 -12.60 -4.46 9.34
C SER A 137 -13.39 -5.68 8.86
N LYS A 138 -14.40 -6.11 9.64
CA LYS A 138 -15.23 -7.28 9.36
C LYS A 138 -16.69 -6.90 9.15
N TYR A 139 -17.32 -7.54 8.17
CA TYR A 139 -18.76 -7.51 8.00
C TYR A 139 -19.42 -8.31 9.12
N GLN A 140 -20.51 -7.80 9.68
CA GLN A 140 -21.35 -8.56 10.60
C GLN A 140 -22.68 -8.86 9.91
N ILE A 141 -23.01 -10.15 9.77
CA ILE A 141 -24.18 -10.62 9.04
C ILE A 141 -24.92 -11.64 9.90
N ARG A 142 -26.25 -11.63 9.85
CA ARG A 142 -27.07 -12.65 10.51
C ARG A 142 -28.18 -13.15 9.62
N VAL A 143 -28.69 -14.35 9.90
CA VAL A 143 -29.83 -14.95 9.18
C VAL A 143 -30.92 -15.34 10.15
N ILE A 144 -32.15 -14.95 9.83
CA ILE A 144 -33.32 -15.09 10.71
C ILE A 144 -34.40 -15.86 9.93
N PRO A 145 -34.83 -17.04 10.38
CA PRO A 145 -35.94 -17.74 9.74
C PRO A 145 -37.26 -17.04 10.10
N TYR A 146 -38.27 -17.14 9.26
CA TYR A 146 -39.63 -16.71 9.59
C TYR A 146 -40.67 -17.72 9.15
N ILE A 147 -41.84 -17.69 9.79
CA ILE A 147 -43.06 -18.35 9.32
C ILE A 147 -44.04 -17.31 8.76
N THR A 148 -44.78 -17.69 7.72
CA THR A 148 -45.88 -16.89 7.18
C THR A 148 -47.21 -17.43 7.65
N ILE A 149 -48.02 -16.56 8.25
CA ILE A 149 -49.33 -16.90 8.80
C ILE A 149 -50.37 -16.10 8.05
N LYS A 150 -51.41 -16.80 7.60
CA LYS A 150 -52.56 -16.19 6.95
C LYS A 150 -53.65 -15.93 7.96
N ARG A 151 -54.14 -14.69 8.04
CA ARG A 151 -55.28 -14.31 8.88
C ARG A 151 -56.34 -13.65 8.03
N GLU A 152 -57.60 -14.03 8.27
CA GLU A 152 -58.74 -13.35 7.67
C GLU A 152 -58.98 -12.04 8.42
N GLN A 153 -59.08 -10.93 7.68
CA GLN A 153 -59.53 -9.66 8.23
C GLN A 153 -61.03 -9.78 8.57
N GLY A 154 -61.46 -9.22 9.71
CA GLY A 154 -62.73 -9.55 10.40
C GLY A 154 -64.02 -9.52 9.55
N GLU A 155 -65.13 -9.97 10.15
CA GLU A 155 -66.45 -10.34 9.57
C GLU A 155 -67.07 -9.41 8.49
N ASN A 156 -66.50 -8.22 8.23
CA ASN A 156 -67.03 -7.23 7.29
C ASN A 156 -66.23 -7.11 5.97
N ASP A 157 -65.04 -7.72 5.86
CA ASP A 157 -64.16 -7.64 4.68
C ASP A 157 -63.96 -9.03 4.04
N GLU A 158 -65.04 -9.63 3.54
CA GLU A 158 -65.02 -10.97 2.93
C GLU A 158 -63.95 -11.09 1.83
N GLY A 159 -62.88 -11.86 2.10
CA GLY A 159 -61.89 -12.30 1.13
C GLY A 159 -60.48 -11.68 1.20
N LEU A 160 -60.21 -10.76 2.13
CA LEU A 160 -58.85 -10.22 2.35
C LEU A 160 -58.07 -11.10 3.34
N VAL A 161 -57.06 -11.81 2.83
CA VAL A 161 -56.10 -12.58 3.64
C VAL A 161 -54.87 -11.71 3.89
N LEU A 162 -54.60 -11.40 5.16
CA LEU A 162 -53.36 -10.77 5.59
C LEU A 162 -52.29 -11.83 5.83
N GLU A 163 -51.07 -11.58 5.33
CA GLU A 163 -49.91 -12.43 5.59
C GLU A 163 -49.02 -11.78 6.65
N ASP A 164 -49.04 -12.33 7.85
CA ASP A 164 -48.14 -11.94 8.95
C ASP A 164 -46.88 -12.80 8.90
N LYS A 165 -45.70 -12.19 9.06
CA LYS A 165 -44.43 -12.90 9.20
C LYS A 165 -43.96 -12.85 10.64
N LEU A 166 -43.75 -14.02 11.25
CA LEU A 166 -43.17 -14.12 12.59
C LEU A 166 -41.76 -14.69 12.52
N GLU A 167 -40.84 -13.96 13.12
CA GLU A 167 -39.40 -14.26 13.11
C GLU A 167 -39.02 -15.29 14.17
N GLY A 168 -38.05 -16.13 13.84
CA GLY A 168 -37.37 -17.00 14.78
C GLY A 168 -36.32 -16.26 15.61
N LEU A 169 -35.59 -17.03 16.42
CA LEU A 169 -34.60 -16.47 17.34
C LEU A 169 -33.29 -16.09 16.62
N VAL A 170 -32.73 -14.96 17.02
CA VAL A 170 -31.33 -14.60 16.71
C VAL A 170 -30.45 -15.09 17.85
N ALA A 171 -29.75 -16.20 17.62
CA ALA A 171 -28.74 -16.70 18.55
C ALA A 171 -27.32 -16.58 17.97
N PRO A 172 -26.25 -16.75 18.77
CA PRO A 172 -24.88 -16.51 18.31
C PRO A 172 -24.48 -17.28 17.04
N GLU A 173 -24.97 -18.51 16.87
CA GLU A 173 -24.75 -19.36 15.70
C GLU A 173 -25.44 -18.85 14.42
N SER A 174 -26.41 -17.93 14.57
CA SER A 174 -27.07 -17.24 13.47
C SER A 174 -26.36 -15.95 13.04
N VAL A 175 -25.19 -15.65 13.63
CA VAL A 175 -24.40 -14.43 13.36
C VAL A 175 -22.98 -14.80 12.94
N VAL A 176 -22.50 -14.19 11.86
CA VAL A 176 -21.12 -14.34 11.39
C VAL A 176 -20.44 -12.98 11.33
N LYS A 177 -19.16 -12.95 11.71
CA LYS A 177 -18.25 -11.84 11.45
C LYS A 177 -17.25 -12.26 10.36
N VAL A 178 -17.36 -11.64 9.19
CA VAL A 178 -16.65 -12.05 7.98
C VAL A 178 -15.59 -11.01 7.64
N GLN A 179 -14.33 -11.43 7.66
CA GLN A 179 -13.25 -10.68 7.03
C GLN A 179 -13.21 -11.09 5.56
N LEU A 180 -13.47 -10.15 4.64
CA LEU A 180 -13.20 -10.41 3.23
C LEU A 180 -11.68 -10.40 2.97
N PRO A 181 -11.17 -11.28 2.10
CA PRO A 181 -9.76 -11.32 1.75
C PRO A 181 -9.37 -10.00 1.06
N ASN A 182 -8.28 -9.39 1.53
CA ASN A 182 -7.76 -8.15 0.96
C ASN A 182 -7.24 -8.41 -0.46
N ARG A 183 -7.75 -7.65 -1.44
CA ARG A 183 -7.25 -7.63 -2.83
C ARG A 183 -6.74 -6.26 -3.24
N THR A 184 -6.67 -5.32 -2.31
CA THR A 184 -6.25 -3.94 -2.52
C THR A 184 -4.74 -3.83 -2.81
N ASP A 185 -3.89 -4.48 -2.01
CA ASP A 185 -2.44 -4.66 -2.26
C ASP A 185 -1.81 -5.69 -1.30
N LEU A 186 -1.12 -6.69 -1.83
CA LEU A 186 -0.45 -7.73 -1.05
C LEU A 186 1.07 -7.59 -1.00
N ALA A 187 1.68 -6.73 -1.82
CA ALA A 187 3.12 -6.59 -1.93
C ALA A 187 3.60 -5.23 -1.41
N ASP A 188 4.79 -5.20 -0.80
CA ASP A 188 5.43 -3.91 -0.51
C ASP A 188 6.08 -3.39 -1.81
N PRO A 189 6.14 -2.07 -2.04
CA PRO A 189 6.80 -1.51 -3.21
C PRO A 189 8.27 -1.90 -3.21
N THR A 190 8.85 -2.12 -4.39
CA THR A 190 10.30 -2.32 -4.52
C THR A 190 11.02 -1.00 -4.70
N GLY A 191 12.27 -0.90 -4.23
CA GLY A 191 13.02 0.35 -4.24
C GLY A 191 14.51 0.17 -4.46
N ILE A 192 15.10 1.05 -5.26
CA ILE A 192 16.55 1.10 -5.52
C ILE A 192 17.06 2.54 -5.44
N SER A 193 18.37 2.70 -5.25
CA SER A 193 19.04 3.99 -5.32
C SER A 193 20.32 3.93 -6.15
N GLU A 194 20.61 5.00 -6.87
CA GLU A 194 21.82 5.23 -7.65
C GLU A 194 22.47 6.56 -7.22
N ILE A 195 23.80 6.61 -7.19
CA ILE A 195 24.56 7.78 -6.74
C ILE A 195 25.46 8.25 -7.87
N LEU A 196 25.39 9.54 -8.19
CA LEU A 196 26.26 10.22 -9.16
C LEU A 196 26.93 11.41 -8.48
N TYR A 197 28.26 11.46 -8.48
CA TYR A 197 28.99 12.61 -7.95
C TYR A 197 28.95 13.79 -8.92
N THR A 198 28.69 14.98 -8.40
CA THR A 198 28.56 16.21 -9.20
C THR A 198 29.45 17.31 -8.65
N ASP A 199 29.56 18.42 -9.40
CA ASP A 199 30.26 19.63 -8.96
C ASP A 199 31.70 19.35 -8.49
N ASN A 200 32.36 18.43 -9.20
CA ASN A 200 33.68 17.91 -8.87
C ASN A 200 33.78 17.38 -7.43
N TYR A 201 32.85 16.51 -7.05
CA TYR A 201 32.82 15.82 -5.75
C TYR A 201 32.69 16.79 -4.57
N THR A 202 32.12 17.98 -4.81
CA THR A 202 31.57 18.84 -3.74
C THR A 202 30.11 18.47 -3.41
N ALA A 203 29.46 17.70 -4.28
CA ALA A 203 28.10 17.23 -4.11
C ALA A 203 27.90 15.84 -4.76
N ALA A 204 26.76 15.22 -4.45
CA ALA A 204 26.29 14.03 -5.14
C ALA A 204 24.77 14.11 -5.39
N GLN A 205 24.33 13.57 -6.52
CA GLN A 205 22.93 13.30 -6.82
C GLN A 205 22.59 11.87 -6.43
N ILE A 206 21.53 11.71 -5.65
CA ILE A 206 20.93 10.42 -5.31
C ILE A 206 19.64 10.29 -6.12
N THR A 207 19.60 9.34 -7.05
CA THR A 207 18.39 8.97 -7.77
C THR A 207 17.74 7.80 -7.04
N VAL A 208 16.55 8.01 -6.51
CA VAL A 208 15.76 6.98 -5.82
C VAL A 208 14.59 6.61 -6.72
N ARG A 209 14.45 5.33 -7.03
CA ARG A 209 13.36 4.81 -7.84
C ARG A 209 12.60 3.75 -7.07
N MET A 210 11.28 3.86 -7.06
CA MET A 210 10.40 2.81 -6.60
C MET A 210 9.55 2.26 -7.74
N ILE A 211 9.18 0.99 -7.60
CA ILE A 211 8.31 0.26 -8.50
C ILE A 211 7.26 -0.42 -7.64
N ASP A 212 6.00 -0.15 -7.92
CA ASP A 212 4.90 -0.91 -7.36
C ASP A 212 3.96 -1.41 -8.47
N ASN A 213 3.84 -2.73 -8.57
CA ASN A 213 3.06 -3.38 -9.63
C ASN A 213 1.58 -3.57 -9.24
N GLU A 214 1.23 -3.28 -7.98
CA GLU A 214 -0.11 -3.45 -7.46
C GLU A 214 -0.79 -2.08 -7.34
N SER A 215 -0.87 -1.50 -6.14
CA SER A 215 -1.61 -0.24 -5.93
C SER A 215 -0.96 0.97 -6.62
N GLY A 216 0.29 0.82 -7.08
CA GLY A 216 1.06 1.85 -7.73
C GLY A 216 1.76 2.79 -6.75
N PRO A 217 2.70 3.59 -7.26
CA PRO A 217 3.53 4.43 -6.41
C PRO A 217 2.79 5.66 -5.88
N ASN A 218 2.95 5.99 -4.59
CA ASN A 218 2.37 7.18 -3.97
C ASN A 218 3.41 8.25 -3.66
N ASP A 219 4.42 7.93 -2.83
CA ASP A 219 5.51 8.88 -2.56
C ASP A 219 6.86 8.24 -2.20
N ILE A 220 7.95 9.00 -2.37
CA ILE A 220 9.27 8.71 -1.81
C ILE A 220 9.61 9.83 -0.82
N VAL A 221 9.71 9.48 0.46
CA VAL A 221 9.96 10.41 1.56
C VAL A 221 11.39 10.27 2.04
N SER A 222 12.14 11.38 2.09
CA SER A 222 13.49 11.42 2.69
C SER A 222 13.39 11.72 4.19
N TYR A 223 14.09 10.96 5.03
CA TYR A 223 14.11 11.18 6.48
C TYR A 223 15.28 12.04 6.97
N ASN A 224 16.31 12.22 6.14
CA ASN A 224 17.56 12.82 6.60
C ASN A 224 17.61 14.31 6.26
N SER A 225 17.98 15.13 7.25
CA SER A 225 18.29 16.54 7.06
C SER A 225 19.56 16.66 6.20
N GLY A 226 19.44 17.28 5.02
CA GLY A 226 20.57 17.56 4.12
C GLY A 226 20.41 17.08 2.68
N ALA A 227 19.45 16.21 2.39
CA ALA A 227 19.07 15.87 1.02
C ALA A 227 18.05 16.89 0.48
N VAL A 228 18.41 17.59 -0.59
CA VAL A 228 17.57 18.60 -1.24
C VAL A 228 16.89 17.96 -2.45
N LEU A 229 15.55 17.93 -2.47
CA LEU A 229 14.79 17.39 -3.60
C LEU A 229 14.92 18.31 -4.82
N ASN A 230 15.36 17.74 -5.94
CA ASN A 230 15.48 18.46 -7.21
C ASN A 230 14.34 18.14 -8.16
N GLU A 231 13.94 16.87 -8.22
CA GLU A 231 13.04 16.39 -9.26
C GLU A 231 12.17 15.23 -8.75
N THR A 232 10.93 15.18 -9.23
CA THR A 232 10.01 14.05 -9.06
C THR A 232 9.43 13.68 -10.44
N ARG A 233 9.47 12.40 -10.78
CA ARG A 233 8.87 11.84 -12.00
C ARG A 233 7.98 10.66 -11.64
N VAL A 234 6.79 10.61 -12.23
CA VAL A 234 5.85 9.48 -12.08
C VAL A 234 5.48 8.98 -13.48
N SER A 235 5.54 7.66 -13.67
CA SER A 235 5.21 7.03 -14.95
C SER A 235 4.66 5.63 -14.69
N GLY A 236 3.32 5.50 -14.69
CA GLY A 236 2.65 4.24 -14.37
C GLY A 236 3.06 3.70 -13.00
N ILE A 237 3.58 2.48 -12.99
CA ILE A 237 4.07 1.75 -11.80
C ILE A 237 5.37 2.32 -11.21
N TYR A 238 5.95 3.36 -11.82
CA TYR A 238 7.24 3.92 -11.43
C TYR A 238 7.11 5.30 -10.82
N MET A 239 7.82 5.53 -9.71
CA MET A 239 8.15 6.86 -9.24
C MET A 239 9.66 6.99 -9.07
N THR A 240 10.20 8.15 -9.46
CA THR A 240 11.60 8.50 -9.29
C THR A 240 11.70 9.88 -8.64
N LYS A 241 12.53 9.99 -7.61
CA LYS A 241 12.93 11.28 -7.03
C LYS A 241 14.45 11.42 -7.08
N VAL A 242 14.91 12.62 -7.43
CA VAL A 242 16.34 12.95 -7.50
C VAL A 242 16.65 13.98 -6.42
N TYR A 243 17.64 13.71 -5.59
CA TYR A 243 18.08 14.58 -4.50
C TYR A 243 19.54 14.99 -4.67
N THR A 244 19.90 16.22 -4.32
CA THR A 244 21.31 16.63 -4.15
C THR A 244 21.70 16.59 -2.68
N VAL A 245 22.89 16.09 -2.39
CA VAL A 245 23.52 16.11 -1.06
C VAL A 245 24.93 16.70 -1.12
N TYR A 246 25.37 17.30 -0.03
CA TYR A 246 26.67 18.00 0.07
C TYR A 246 27.60 17.41 1.13
N THR A 247 27.18 16.33 1.80
CA THR A 247 27.95 15.69 2.87
C THR A 247 27.93 14.18 2.71
N ASN A 248 29.04 13.55 3.10
CA ASN A 248 29.12 12.10 3.19
C ASN A 248 28.19 11.58 4.28
N GLY A 249 27.55 10.45 4.03
CA GLY A 249 26.59 9.90 4.98
C GLY A 249 25.77 8.76 4.41
N THR A 250 24.96 8.18 5.28
CA THR A 250 23.88 7.28 4.88
C THR A 250 22.60 8.11 4.77
N TYR A 251 21.89 7.98 3.66
CA TYR A 251 20.62 8.62 3.37
C TYR A 251 19.53 7.55 3.28
N MET A 252 18.46 7.73 4.05
CA MET A 252 17.35 6.78 4.14
C MET A 252 16.10 7.40 3.50
N PHE A 253 15.43 6.62 2.66
CA PHE A 253 14.20 6.99 1.98
C PHE A 253 13.14 5.93 2.23
N THR A 254 11.89 6.35 2.39
CA THR A 254 10.74 5.43 2.47
C THR A 254 9.93 5.58 1.20
N ALA A 255 9.89 4.52 0.40
CA ALA A 255 8.99 4.37 -0.72
C ALA A 255 7.63 3.89 -0.18
N VAL A 256 6.56 4.62 -0.47
CA VAL A 256 5.20 4.34 -0.02
C VAL A 256 4.30 4.17 -1.24
N ASP A 257 3.47 3.14 -1.24
CA ASP A 257 2.46 2.89 -2.28
C ASP A 257 1.12 3.60 -1.97
N ASN A 258 0.13 3.44 -2.85
CA ASN A 258 -1.16 4.14 -2.73
C ASN A 258 -2.03 3.64 -1.56
N VAL A 259 -1.68 2.51 -0.95
CA VAL A 259 -2.45 1.92 0.15
C VAL A 259 -1.68 1.97 1.47
N GLY A 260 -0.48 2.57 1.46
CA GLY A 260 0.33 2.86 2.62
C GLY A 260 1.36 1.79 2.99
N ARG A 261 1.53 0.72 2.19
CA ARG A 261 2.66 -0.20 2.40
C ARG A 261 3.93 0.46 1.92
N HIS A 262 5.06 -0.01 2.44
CA HIS A 262 6.30 0.72 2.28
C HIS A 262 7.53 -0.16 2.31
N THR A 263 8.58 0.34 1.65
CA THR A 263 9.94 -0.21 1.68
C THR A 263 10.94 0.89 1.99
N ILE A 264 11.96 0.53 2.78
CA ILE A 264 13.05 1.43 3.12
C ILE A 264 14.20 1.24 2.12
N ILE A 265 14.63 2.35 1.51
CA ILE A 265 15.73 2.41 0.55
C ILE A 265 16.91 3.14 1.21
N LYS A 266 18.10 2.55 1.11
CA LYS A 266 19.34 3.09 1.67
C LYS A 266 20.31 3.49 0.56
N ALA A 267 20.77 4.74 0.61
CA ALA A 267 21.87 5.25 -0.22
C ALA A 267 23.07 5.61 0.67
N VAL A 268 24.28 5.17 0.31
CA VAL A 268 25.50 5.48 1.08
C VAL A 268 26.43 6.34 0.23
N VAL A 269 26.46 7.63 0.53
CA VAL A 269 27.30 8.61 -0.16
C VAL A 269 28.65 8.71 0.57
N LYS A 270 29.72 8.44 -0.19
CA LYS A 270 31.12 8.51 0.25
C LYS A 270 31.86 9.53 -0.64
N ASP A 271 33.04 9.99 -0.27
CA ASP A 271 33.92 10.75 -1.18
C ASP A 271 33.45 12.14 -1.68
N ILE A 272 32.44 12.77 -1.06
CA ILE A 272 32.28 14.23 -1.14
C ILE A 272 33.45 14.86 -0.37
N ASN A 273 34.48 15.28 -1.11
CA ASN A 273 35.65 15.97 -0.57
C ASN A 273 36.32 16.82 -1.67
N PRO A 274 36.09 18.15 -1.72
CA PRO A 274 36.74 19.01 -2.71
C PRO A 274 38.25 19.10 -2.59
N ASN A 275 38.80 18.81 -1.40
CA ASN A 275 40.23 18.93 -1.16
C ASN A 275 41.00 17.68 -1.59
N LYS A 276 40.29 16.58 -1.88
CA LYS A 276 40.89 15.31 -2.29
C LYS A 276 40.89 15.22 -3.81
N PRO A 277 42.05 15.36 -4.48
CA PRO A 277 42.07 15.31 -5.92
C PRO A 277 41.61 13.96 -6.45
N ILE A 278 40.92 13.98 -7.58
CA ILE A 278 40.50 12.77 -8.30
C ILE A 278 41.19 12.76 -9.66
N ILE A 279 41.79 11.63 -9.98
CA ILE A 279 42.49 11.45 -11.24
C ILE A 279 41.57 10.70 -12.18
N ILE A 280 41.16 11.36 -13.26
CA ILE A 280 40.28 10.79 -14.27
C ILE A 280 41.11 10.50 -15.52
N PHE A 281 41.09 9.24 -15.95
CA PHE A 281 41.63 8.83 -17.24
C PHE A 281 40.50 8.81 -18.26
N ASN A 282 40.62 9.59 -19.33
CA ASN A 282 39.62 9.70 -20.39
C ASN A 282 40.19 9.32 -21.75
N LYS A 283 39.33 8.84 -22.66
CA LYS A 283 39.65 8.60 -24.06
C LYS A 283 38.48 9.03 -24.94
N GLY A 284 38.72 9.92 -25.90
CA GLY A 284 37.68 10.39 -26.81
C GLY A 284 36.46 11.05 -26.11
N GLY A 285 36.67 11.67 -24.94
CA GLY A 285 35.60 12.26 -24.13
C GLY A 285 34.85 11.28 -23.21
N LYS A 286 35.18 9.99 -23.23
CA LYS A 286 34.64 8.98 -22.32
C LYS A 286 35.58 8.76 -21.13
N VAL A 287 35.05 8.71 -19.92
CA VAL A 287 35.79 8.30 -18.72
C VAL A 287 36.09 6.79 -18.81
N ILE A 288 37.37 6.44 -18.70
CA ILE A 288 37.87 5.06 -18.70
C ILE A 288 38.08 4.57 -17.27
N SER A 289 38.65 5.41 -16.40
CA SER A 289 38.87 5.10 -15.00
C SER A 289 38.86 6.36 -14.15
N GLU A 290 38.32 6.25 -12.94
CA GLU A 290 38.38 7.28 -11.90
C GLU A 290 39.20 6.73 -10.74
N ILE A 291 40.26 7.43 -10.36
CA ILE A 291 41.13 7.05 -9.24
C ILE A 291 40.93 8.03 -8.10
N HIS A 292 40.39 7.51 -7.01
CA HIS A 292 40.26 8.22 -5.74
C HIS A 292 41.54 8.02 -4.93
N LEU A 293 42.17 9.12 -4.52
CA LEU A 293 43.39 9.06 -3.71
C LEU A 293 43.11 8.45 -2.32
N SER A 294 44.15 8.01 -1.61
CA SER A 294 43.99 7.40 -0.28
C SER A 294 43.47 8.40 0.77
N LYS A 295 42.96 7.89 1.89
CA LYS A 295 42.41 8.70 2.98
C LYS A 295 43.41 9.70 3.56
N ASP A 296 44.70 9.36 3.58
CA ASP A 296 45.77 10.21 4.14
C ASP A 296 45.97 11.51 3.35
N THR A 297 45.36 11.61 2.17
CA THR A 297 45.44 12.78 1.27
C THR A 297 44.32 13.80 1.53
N GLU A 298 43.32 13.46 2.35
CA GLU A 298 42.11 14.24 2.57
C GLU A 298 42.33 15.58 3.28
N ASN A 299 43.43 15.72 4.03
CA ASN A 299 43.75 16.91 4.80
C ASN A 299 44.73 17.85 4.10
N ILE A 300 45.15 17.55 2.86
CA ILE A 300 46.10 18.36 2.10
C ILE A 300 45.38 18.95 0.90
N THR A 301 45.21 20.27 0.89
CA THR A 301 44.68 20.97 -0.28
C THR A 301 45.77 21.10 -1.34
N TYR A 302 45.68 20.24 -2.36
CA TYR A 302 46.49 20.36 -3.57
C TYR A 302 45.91 21.43 -4.48
N ASN A 303 46.72 22.40 -4.87
CA ASN A 303 46.30 23.52 -5.73
C ASN A 303 47.05 23.55 -7.07
N LYS A 304 48.04 22.66 -7.24
CA LYS A 304 48.75 22.47 -8.50
C LYS A 304 48.92 21.00 -8.83
N TYR A 305 49.03 20.70 -10.12
CA TYR A 305 49.34 19.39 -10.61
C TYR A 305 50.23 19.43 -11.86
N GLY A 306 50.85 18.31 -12.16
CA GLY A 306 51.58 18.07 -13.39
C GLY A 306 51.39 16.62 -13.81
N VAL A 307 51.33 16.38 -15.12
CA VAL A 307 51.21 15.05 -15.70
C VAL A 307 52.28 14.92 -16.78
N GLY A 308 52.97 13.78 -16.81
CA GLY A 308 53.95 13.49 -17.85
C GLY A 308 54.19 11.98 -17.98
N THR A 309 54.86 11.59 -19.06
CA THR A 309 55.21 10.18 -19.33
C THR A 309 56.62 9.80 -18.88
N THR A 310 57.26 10.69 -18.12
CA THR A 310 58.59 10.53 -17.51
C THR A 310 58.54 11.03 -16.08
N GLU A 311 59.37 10.51 -15.19
CA GLU A 311 59.36 10.86 -13.75
C GLU A 311 59.66 12.35 -13.45
N ALA A 312 60.36 13.04 -14.36
CA ALA A 312 60.70 14.45 -14.29
C ALA A 312 59.51 15.39 -14.61
N VAL A 313 58.39 15.19 -13.91
CA VAL A 313 57.21 16.06 -14.00
C VAL A 313 57.33 17.22 -13.02
N THR A 314 56.91 18.42 -13.46
CA THR A 314 56.79 19.62 -12.62
C THR A 314 55.31 19.99 -12.47
N PRO A 315 54.80 20.19 -11.24
CA PRO A 315 53.40 20.56 -11.00
C PRO A 315 53.14 22.05 -11.26
N ASN A 316 52.99 22.42 -12.53
CA ASN A 316 52.83 23.81 -12.97
C ASN A 316 51.39 24.18 -13.36
N GLN A 317 50.48 23.21 -13.48
CA GLN A 317 49.08 23.46 -13.81
C GLN A 317 48.28 23.72 -12.54
N THR A 318 47.34 24.67 -12.58
CA THR A 318 46.45 24.95 -11.44
C THR A 318 45.36 23.88 -11.33
N LEU A 319 45.13 23.36 -10.13
CA LEU A 319 44.06 22.42 -9.83
C LEU A 319 42.84 23.18 -9.28
N THR A 320 41.97 23.66 -10.17
CA THR A 320 40.80 24.48 -9.78
C THR A 320 39.56 23.68 -9.42
N THR A 321 39.43 22.46 -9.96
CA THR A 321 38.24 21.61 -9.80
C THR A 321 38.49 20.42 -8.89
N GLY A 322 39.68 20.26 -8.31
CA GLY A 322 40.05 19.01 -7.63
C GLY A 322 40.14 17.80 -8.57
N VAL A 323 39.97 17.98 -9.89
CA VAL A 323 40.05 16.89 -10.87
C VAL A 323 41.29 17.07 -11.73
N VAL A 324 42.12 16.02 -11.79
CA VAL A 324 43.22 15.89 -12.75
C VAL A 324 42.73 15.03 -13.90
N ASN A 325 42.51 15.65 -15.06
CA ASN A 325 42.01 14.95 -16.22
C ASN A 325 43.14 14.55 -17.17
N ILE A 326 43.31 13.25 -17.40
CA ILE A 326 44.39 12.66 -18.19
C ILE A 326 43.79 12.09 -19.46
N LYS A 327 44.16 12.66 -20.60
CA LYS A 327 43.79 12.12 -21.91
C LYS A 327 44.70 10.96 -22.26
N LEU A 328 44.11 9.79 -22.44
CA LEU A 328 44.80 8.58 -22.86
C LEU A 328 45.10 8.59 -24.36
N GLU A 329 46.20 7.95 -24.71
CA GLU A 329 46.60 7.65 -26.08
C GLU A 329 46.42 6.15 -26.38
N ASP A 330 46.42 5.79 -27.66
CA ASP A 330 46.30 4.38 -28.14
C ASP A 330 47.61 3.59 -28.02
N VAL A 331 48.35 3.80 -26.94
CA VAL A 331 49.64 3.15 -26.67
C VAL A 331 49.80 2.89 -25.19
N GLU A 332 50.43 1.76 -24.84
CA GLU A 332 50.83 1.49 -23.47
C GLU A 332 51.88 2.51 -23.01
N LYS A 333 51.57 3.20 -21.92
CA LYS A 333 52.37 4.28 -21.34
C LYS A 333 52.28 4.27 -19.82
N THR A 334 53.37 4.71 -19.21
CA THR A 334 53.40 5.07 -17.79
C THR A 334 53.14 6.57 -17.64
N TYR A 335 52.18 6.94 -16.80
CA TYR A 335 51.86 8.31 -16.44
C TYR A 335 52.34 8.59 -15.02
N TYR A 336 53.13 9.65 -14.88
CA TYR A 336 53.56 10.22 -13.61
C TYR A 336 52.71 11.46 -13.36
N ILE A 337 52.00 11.46 -12.23
CA ILE A 337 51.20 12.59 -11.78
C ILE A 337 51.81 13.13 -10.51
N LYS A 338 52.13 14.42 -10.52
CA LYS A 338 52.55 15.14 -9.31
C LYS A 338 51.48 16.11 -8.89
N LEU A 339 51.11 16.07 -7.63
CA LEU A 339 50.19 17.00 -6.98
C LEU A 339 50.99 17.82 -5.98
N GLN A 340 50.84 19.15 -6.00
CA GLN A 340 51.51 20.05 -5.08
C GLN A 340 50.51 20.88 -4.27
N SER A 341 50.73 20.92 -2.95
CA SER A 341 49.95 21.75 -2.02
C SER A 341 50.42 23.21 -2.03
N GLY A 342 49.61 24.11 -1.45
CA GLY A 342 50.01 25.50 -1.22
C GLY A 342 51.24 25.66 -0.32
N SER A 343 51.51 24.69 0.57
CA SER A 343 52.70 24.64 1.42
C SER A 343 53.93 24.06 0.72
N GLY A 344 53.81 23.63 -0.54
CA GLY A 344 54.89 23.06 -1.34
C GLY A 344 55.07 21.54 -1.21
N THR A 345 54.24 20.85 -0.42
CA THR A 345 54.26 19.38 -0.30
C THR A 345 53.92 18.74 -1.64
N ILE A 346 54.76 17.83 -2.12
CA ILE A 346 54.56 17.12 -3.40
C ILE A 346 54.19 15.67 -3.13
N MET A 347 53.10 15.21 -3.75
CA MET A 347 52.75 13.80 -3.89
C MET A 347 53.02 13.37 -5.32
N THR A 348 53.58 12.18 -5.50
CA THR A 348 53.74 11.55 -6.81
C THR A 348 52.91 10.28 -6.86
N LYS A 349 52.17 10.11 -7.96
CA LYS A 349 51.44 8.89 -8.31
C LYS A 349 51.90 8.41 -9.68
N CYS A 350 52.00 7.10 -9.84
CA CYS A 350 52.48 6.47 -11.06
C CYS A 350 51.45 5.44 -11.53
N PHE A 351 51.06 5.50 -12.80
CA PHE A 351 50.08 4.56 -13.36
C PHE A 351 50.56 4.03 -14.71
N ASP A 352 50.46 2.72 -14.89
CA ASP A 352 50.61 2.10 -16.20
C ASP A 352 49.27 1.96 -16.90
N THR A 353 49.31 2.07 -18.21
CA THR A 353 48.18 1.77 -19.08
C THR A 353 48.49 0.50 -19.85
N LYS A 354 47.61 -0.50 -19.77
CA LYS A 354 47.69 -1.75 -20.53
C LYS A 354 46.57 -1.84 -21.54
N LEU A 355 46.89 -2.28 -22.75
CA LEU A 355 45.94 -2.47 -23.84
C LEU A 355 45.53 -3.94 -23.92
N ASN A 356 44.28 -4.23 -23.58
CA ASN A 356 43.68 -5.56 -23.68
C ASN A 356 42.60 -5.54 -24.77
N GLY A 357 43.04 -5.59 -26.03
CA GLY A 357 42.16 -5.38 -27.19
C GLY A 357 41.64 -3.94 -27.22
N ASP A 358 40.32 -3.78 -27.26
CA ASP A 358 39.67 -2.45 -27.23
C ASP A 358 39.56 -1.84 -25.82
N LYS A 359 39.98 -2.58 -24.78
CA LYS A 359 39.92 -2.12 -23.39
C LYS A 359 41.28 -1.58 -22.95
N ILE A 360 41.25 -0.46 -22.22
CA ILE A 360 42.42 0.08 -21.53
C ILE A 360 42.25 -0.19 -20.04
N GLU A 361 43.25 -0.81 -19.44
CA GLU A 361 43.34 -1.02 -18.00
C GLU A 361 44.35 -0.03 -17.40
N ILE A 362 44.01 0.56 -16.26
CA ILE A 362 44.86 1.50 -15.51
C ILE A 362 45.37 0.80 -14.25
N ILE A 363 46.69 0.73 -14.08
CA ILE A 363 47.32 0.01 -12.98
C ILE A 363 48.20 0.99 -12.19
N GLU A 364 47.88 1.23 -10.91
CA GLU A 364 48.73 2.03 -10.02
C GLU A 364 50.02 1.28 -9.67
N LYS A 365 51.15 1.97 -9.77
CA LYS A 365 52.48 1.50 -9.34
C LYS A 365 52.79 2.07 -7.96
N TYR A 366 53.26 1.20 -7.05
CA TYR A 366 53.70 1.54 -5.70
C TYR A 366 55.15 2.00 -5.66
#